data_AF-A0A1V5J6I5-F1
#
_entry.id   AF-A0A1V5J6I5-F1
#
_cell.length_a   1.000
_cell.length_b   1.000
_cell.length_c   1.000
_cell.angle_alpha   90.00
_cell.angle_beta   90.00
_cell.angle_gamma   90.00
#
_symmetry.space_group_name_H-M   'P 1'
#
loop_
_entity.id
_entity.type
_entity.pdbx_description
1 polymer ?
#
loop_
_entity_poly.entity_id
_entity_poly.type
_entity_poly.pdbx_seq_one_letter_code
_entity_poly.pdbx_strand_id
1 'polypeptide(L)'
;MARLPNNFTLRMMVAPEKAFPLFFYAKTLPAFVIDKGLLFYGIQMFLHKDKEGKIKYLGADPKGKKVDLNIVFKNIEAAWLVLSFQESTTTAYMHDRFVIEGDLVHALTFVRVLDIVEVFLLPKIIAKLAVKRYPKWSEISPLRKFVKRVVIYLRAYTF
;
A
#
# COMPACT_ATOMS: atom_id res chain seq x y z
N MET A 1 -6.93 11.59 -14.45
CA MET A 1 -6.72 11.34 -13.00
C MET A 1 -6.47 9.86 -12.83
N ALA A 2 -5.33 9.43 -12.29
CA ALA A 2 -5.01 8.00 -12.17
C ALA A 2 -6.03 7.30 -11.25
N ARG A 3 -6.69 6.25 -11.74
CA ARG A 3 -7.78 5.55 -11.04
C ARG A 3 -7.47 4.06 -11.05
N LEU A 4 -7.39 3.45 -9.86
CA LEU A 4 -7.30 2.00 -9.76
C LEU A 4 -8.51 1.35 -10.46
N PRO A 5 -8.33 0.23 -11.18
CA PRO A 5 -9.44 -0.47 -11.80
C PRO A 5 -10.52 -0.82 -10.77
N ASN A 6 -11.74 -0.96 -11.26
CA ASN A 6 -12.83 -1.49 -10.45
C ASN A 6 -12.68 -3.02 -10.38
N ASN A 7 -12.99 -3.64 -9.24
CA ASN A 7 -12.69 -5.05 -8.97
C ASN A 7 -11.17 -5.34 -8.93
N PHE A 8 -10.50 -4.76 -7.93
CA PHE A 8 -9.04 -4.84 -7.78
C PHE A 8 -8.66 -5.27 -6.36
N THR A 9 -7.81 -6.28 -6.25
CA THR A 9 -7.32 -6.78 -4.97
C THR A 9 -5.85 -6.43 -4.78
N LEU A 10 -5.58 -5.64 -3.76
CA LEU A 10 -4.25 -5.33 -3.25
C LEU A 10 -3.93 -6.27 -2.09
N ARG A 11 -2.74 -6.88 -2.13
CA ARG A 11 -2.13 -7.54 -0.98
C ARG A 11 -0.97 -6.70 -0.50
N MET A 12 -0.88 -6.50 0.81
CA MET A 12 0.32 -5.97 1.45
C MET A 12 0.84 -7.01 2.44
N MET A 13 2.13 -7.31 2.37
CA MET A 13 2.78 -8.33 3.20
C MET A 13 4.11 -7.79 3.73
N VAL A 14 4.46 -8.18 4.95
CA VAL A 14 5.83 -8.10 5.47
C VAL A 14 6.46 -9.48 5.35
N ALA A 15 7.59 -9.59 4.67
CA ALA A 15 8.33 -10.83 4.59
C ALA A 15 8.89 -11.21 5.97
N PRO A 16 8.92 -12.50 6.32
CA PRO A 16 9.56 -12.94 7.56
C PRO A 16 11.06 -12.63 7.51
N GLU A 17 11.54 -11.93 8.53
CA GLU A 17 12.89 -11.34 8.66
C GLU A 17 14.07 -12.35 8.51
N LYS A 18 13.77 -13.65 8.48
CA LYS A 18 14.76 -14.74 8.41
C LYS A 18 14.51 -15.79 7.33
N ALA A 19 13.71 -15.53 6.31
CA ALA A 19 13.55 -16.49 5.22
C ALA A 19 14.05 -15.89 3.90
N PHE A 20 15.17 -16.43 3.43
CA PHE A 20 15.70 -16.44 2.05
C PHE A 20 16.08 -15.12 1.33
N PRO A 21 17.14 -15.15 0.49
CA PRO A 21 17.54 -14.01 -0.36
C PRO A 21 16.45 -13.65 -1.40
N LEU A 22 16.38 -12.38 -1.81
CA LEU A 22 15.35 -11.82 -2.71
C LEU A 22 15.12 -12.63 -4.01
N PHE A 23 16.19 -13.22 -4.57
CA PHE A 23 16.09 -14.05 -5.79
C PHE A 23 15.23 -15.32 -5.58
N PHE A 24 15.17 -15.82 -4.34
CA PHE A 24 14.41 -17.00 -3.97
C PHE A 24 12.90 -16.72 -4.07
N TYR A 25 12.45 -15.53 -3.66
CA TYR A 25 11.04 -15.12 -3.75
C TYR A 25 10.59 -14.95 -5.20
N ALA A 26 11.35 -14.22 -6.02
CA ALA A 26 11.03 -13.98 -7.43
C ALA A 26 10.92 -15.27 -8.25
N LYS A 27 11.61 -16.35 -7.83
CA LYS A 27 11.63 -17.65 -8.52
C LYS A 27 10.63 -18.67 -7.97
N THR A 28 10.11 -18.49 -6.75
CA THR A 28 9.24 -19.48 -6.07
C THR A 28 7.78 -19.07 -5.98
N LEU A 29 7.44 -17.81 -6.22
CA LEU A 29 6.07 -17.30 -6.08
C LEU A 29 5.01 -17.96 -6.99
N PRO A 30 5.32 -18.48 -8.20
CA PRO A 30 4.31 -19.22 -8.94
C PRO A 30 4.11 -20.66 -8.44
N ALA A 31 5.15 -21.31 -7.89
CA ALA A 31 5.14 -22.76 -7.63
C ALA A 31 4.89 -23.13 -6.15
N PHE A 32 5.26 -22.28 -5.20
CA PHE A 32 5.16 -22.59 -3.77
C PHE A 32 3.76 -22.33 -3.18
N VAL A 33 2.93 -21.55 -3.87
CA VAL A 33 1.57 -21.20 -3.42
C VAL A 33 0.59 -22.36 -3.54
N ILE A 34 0.90 -23.39 -4.35
CA ILE A 34 -0.06 -24.44 -4.70
C ILE A 34 0.08 -25.72 -3.85
N ASP A 35 1.29 -26.12 -3.42
CA ASP A 35 1.46 -27.51 -2.98
C ASP A 35 1.82 -27.76 -1.51
N LYS A 36 2.62 -26.92 -0.82
CA LYS A 36 3.06 -27.26 0.56
C LYS A 36 3.19 -26.04 1.47
N GLY A 37 2.19 -25.85 2.32
CA GLY A 37 2.07 -24.77 3.30
C GLY A 37 3.17 -24.73 4.36
N LEU A 38 4.34 -24.19 4.00
CA LEU A 38 5.42 -23.91 4.95
C LEU A 38 6.25 -22.71 4.51
N LEU A 39 5.59 -21.59 4.26
CA LEU A 39 6.17 -20.28 4.51
C LEU A 39 5.49 -19.74 5.75
N PHE A 40 6.27 -19.28 6.73
CA PHE A 40 5.75 -18.43 7.78
C PHE A 40 5.06 -17.26 7.09
N TYR A 41 3.73 -17.28 7.05
CA TYR A 41 2.96 -16.17 6.53
C TYR A 41 3.30 -14.99 7.41
N GLY A 42 4.21 -14.13 6.92
CA GLY A 42 4.47 -12.87 7.56
C GLY A 42 3.18 -12.05 7.63
N ILE A 43 3.23 -10.91 8.32
CA ILE A 43 2.04 -10.07 8.53
C ILE A 43 1.51 -9.64 7.17
N GLN A 44 0.28 -10.06 6.83
CA GLN A 44 -0.33 -9.75 5.55
C GLN A 44 -1.76 -9.27 5.68
N MET A 45 -2.16 -8.38 4.76
CA MET A 45 -3.51 -7.87 4.65
C MET A 45 -3.96 -7.84 3.19
N PHE A 46 -5.23 -8.17 2.97
CA PHE A 46 -5.88 -8.10 1.67
C PHE A 46 -6.91 -6.98 1.66
N LEU A 47 -6.79 -6.08 0.69
CA LEU A 47 -7.71 -4.97 0.45
C LEU A 47 -8.34 -5.14 -0.92
N HIS A 48 -9.65 -5.25 -0.98
CA HIS A 48 -10.39 -5.42 -2.22
C HIS A 48 -11.25 -4.21 -2.52
N LYS A 49 -11.10 -3.66 -3.72
CA LYS A 49 -11.93 -2.59 -4.25
C LYS A 49 -13.03 -3.21 -5.12
N ASP A 50 -14.26 -3.13 -4.63
CA ASP A 50 -15.45 -3.65 -5.30
C ASP A 50 -15.77 -2.88 -6.60
N LYS A 51 -16.70 -3.39 -7.41
CA LYS A 51 -17.17 -2.75 -8.66
C LYS A 51 -17.77 -1.36 -8.41
N GLU A 52 -18.39 -1.17 -7.25
CA GLU A 52 -18.93 0.12 -6.79
C GLU A 52 -17.84 1.11 -6.32
N GLY A 53 -16.58 0.67 -6.24
CA GLY A 53 -15.46 1.49 -5.78
C GLY A 53 -15.28 1.57 -4.26
N LYS A 54 -16.04 0.79 -3.48
CA LYS A 54 -15.83 0.63 -2.03
C LYS A 54 -14.64 -0.28 -1.75
N ILE A 55 -13.83 0.08 -0.76
CA ILE A 55 -12.69 -0.74 -0.31
C ILE A 55 -13.15 -1.61 0.87
N LYS A 56 -12.89 -2.91 0.80
CA LYS A 56 -13.20 -3.92 1.81
C LYS A 56 -11.91 -4.59 2.28
N TYR A 57 -11.75 -4.74 3.59
CA TYR A 57 -10.70 -5.56 4.17
C TYR A 57 -11.13 -7.03 4.12
N LEU A 58 -10.33 -7.89 3.51
CA LEU A 58 -10.63 -9.32 3.34
C LEU A 58 -9.88 -10.23 4.33
N GLY A 59 -9.28 -9.66 5.38
CA GLY A 59 -8.51 -10.41 6.38
C GLY A 59 -7.07 -10.69 5.92
N ALA A 60 -6.47 -11.69 6.58
CA ALA A 60 -5.10 -12.14 6.34
C ALA A 60 -5.00 -13.53 5.66
N ASP A 61 -6.11 -14.23 5.47
CA ASP A 61 -6.12 -15.57 4.84
C ASP A 61 -5.89 -15.43 3.32
N PRO A 62 -4.89 -16.09 2.72
CA PRO A 62 -4.67 -16.04 1.27
C PRO A 62 -5.66 -16.90 0.46
N LYS A 63 -6.39 -17.83 1.09
CA LYS A 63 -7.21 -18.81 0.36
C LYS A 63 -8.30 -18.15 -0.49
N GLY A 64 -8.36 -18.55 -1.76
CA GLY A 64 -9.41 -18.17 -2.72
C GLY A 64 -9.34 -16.72 -3.21
N LYS A 65 -8.27 -15.97 -2.91
CA LYS A 65 -8.14 -14.56 -3.27
C LYS A 65 -7.24 -14.38 -4.49
N LYS A 66 -7.80 -13.86 -5.59
CA LYS A 66 -7.00 -13.39 -6.72
C LYS A 66 -6.40 -12.03 -6.36
N VAL A 67 -5.07 -11.93 -6.41
CA VAL A 67 -4.32 -10.69 -6.13
C VAL A 67 -3.90 -10.07 -7.45
N ASP A 68 -4.22 -8.79 -7.63
CA ASP A 68 -3.86 -8.02 -8.84
C ASP A 68 -2.59 -7.20 -8.62
N LEU A 69 -2.32 -6.81 -7.37
CA LEU A 69 -1.11 -6.11 -6.97
C LEU A 69 -0.67 -6.58 -5.59
N ASN A 70 0.60 -6.93 -5.44
CA ASN A 70 1.19 -7.40 -4.20
C ASN A 70 2.36 -6.48 -3.82
N ILE A 71 2.32 -5.89 -2.63
CA ILE A 71 3.38 -5.06 -2.06
C ILE A 71 4.01 -5.85 -0.92
N VAL A 72 5.29 -6.16 -1.06
CA VAL A 72 6.03 -7.00 -0.10
C VAL A 72 7.14 -6.17 0.53
N PHE A 73 7.00 -5.84 1.80
CA PHE A 73 8.05 -5.24 2.60
C PHE A 73 9.09 -6.29 3.00
N LYS A 74 10.36 -5.92 2.96
CA LYS A 74 11.48 -6.84 3.23
C LYS A 74 11.56 -7.29 4.68
N ASN A 75 11.25 -6.39 5.60
CA ASN A 75 11.21 -6.63 7.04
C ASN A 75 10.22 -5.66 7.70
N ILE A 76 10.00 -5.84 9.01
CA ILE A 76 9.06 -5.02 9.76
C ILE A 76 9.54 -3.57 9.92
N GLU A 77 10.85 -3.34 9.97
CA GLU A 77 11.45 -2.01 10.03
C GLU A 77 11.18 -1.24 8.74
N ALA A 78 11.34 -1.88 7.59
CA ALA A 78 11.01 -1.30 6.29
C ALA A 78 9.52 -0.95 6.20
N ALA A 79 8.65 -1.87 6.63
CA ALA A 79 7.22 -1.63 6.68
C ALA A 79 6.89 -0.44 7.61
N TRP A 80 7.51 -0.40 8.79
CA TRP A 80 7.33 0.68 9.75
C TRP A 80 7.73 2.04 9.15
N LEU A 81 8.88 2.15 8.51
CA LEU A 81 9.37 3.42 7.94
C LEU A 81 8.43 4.00 6.88
N VAL A 82 7.87 3.13 6.03
CA VAL A 82 6.92 3.55 4.97
C VAL A 82 5.53 3.79 5.54
N LEU A 83 4.99 2.87 6.35
CA LEU A 83 3.62 2.95 6.86
C LEU A 83 3.43 4.00 7.94
N SER A 84 4.49 4.36 8.67
CA SER A 84 4.49 5.47 9.64
C SER A 84 4.86 6.81 9.00
N PHE A 85 5.02 6.86 7.68
CA PHE A 85 5.30 8.08 6.92
C PHE A 85 6.64 8.75 7.28
N GLN A 86 7.60 7.98 7.82
CA GLN A 86 8.95 8.45 8.12
C GLN A 86 9.81 8.53 6.85
N GLU A 87 9.48 7.72 5.86
CA GLU A 87 10.16 7.70 4.56
C GLU A 87 9.16 7.68 3.41
N SER A 88 9.46 8.44 2.35
CA SER A 88 8.64 8.44 1.15
C SER A 88 8.68 7.10 0.40
N THR A 89 7.59 6.75 -0.27
CA THR A 89 7.49 5.53 -1.09
C THR A 89 8.57 5.48 -2.18
N THR A 90 9.01 6.63 -2.71
CA THR A 90 10.08 6.68 -3.73
C THR A 90 11.44 6.37 -3.13
N THR A 91 11.76 6.94 -1.96
CA THR A 91 13.03 6.70 -1.26
C THR A 91 13.11 5.26 -0.79
N ALA A 92 12.02 4.73 -0.24
CA ALA A 92 11.92 3.35 0.21
C ALA A 92 12.09 2.34 -0.95
N TYR A 93 11.56 2.65 -2.13
CA TYR A 93 11.77 1.85 -3.33
C TYR A 93 13.25 1.86 -3.77
N MET A 94 13.91 3.03 -3.75
CA MET A 94 15.35 3.14 -4.08
C MET A 94 16.25 2.41 -3.08
N HIS A 95 15.84 2.33 -1.81
CA HIS A 95 16.55 1.60 -0.76
C HIS A 95 16.23 0.10 -0.69
N ASP A 96 15.51 -0.48 -1.68
CA ASP A 96 15.13 -1.90 -1.70
C ASP A 96 14.36 -2.33 -0.42
N ARG A 97 13.52 -1.43 0.12
CA ARG A 97 12.77 -1.69 1.37
C ARG A 97 11.49 -2.48 1.13
N PHE A 98 10.91 -2.39 -0.06
CA PHE A 98 9.78 -3.19 -0.48
C PHE A 98 9.81 -3.43 -2.00
N VAL A 99 9.18 -4.52 -2.42
CA VAL A 99 9.01 -4.90 -3.81
C VAL A 99 7.53 -4.87 -4.16
N ILE A 100 7.22 -4.52 -5.41
CA ILE A 100 5.85 -4.57 -5.94
C ILE A 100 5.79 -5.62 -7.05
N GLU A 101 4.82 -6.51 -6.95
CA GLU A 101 4.53 -7.56 -7.93
C GLU A 101 3.14 -7.34 -8.51
N GLY A 102 3.04 -7.37 -9.83
CA GLY A 102 1.83 -7.06 -10.58
C GLY A 102 2.12 -6.03 -11.66
N ASP A 103 1.07 -5.33 -12.09
CA ASP A 103 1.19 -4.29 -13.12
C ASP A 103 1.79 -3.00 -12.54
N LEU A 104 2.88 -2.54 -13.15
CA LEU A 104 3.57 -1.30 -12.81
C LEU A 104 2.64 -0.07 -12.89
N VAL A 105 1.71 -0.04 -13.84
CA VAL A 105 0.76 1.08 -13.98
C VAL A 105 -0.19 1.13 -12.78
N HIS A 106 -0.64 -0.04 -12.30
CA HIS A 106 -1.45 -0.14 -11.09
C HIS A 106 -0.64 0.21 -9.84
N ALA A 107 0.62 -0.21 -9.77
CA ALA A 107 1.55 0.15 -8.70
C ALA A 107 1.71 1.67 -8.57
N LEU A 108 2.08 2.34 -9.66
CA LEU A 108 2.25 3.80 -9.69
C LEU A 108 0.94 4.54 -9.39
N THR A 109 -0.19 3.99 -9.81
CA THR A 109 -1.52 4.54 -9.49
C THR A 109 -1.83 4.41 -7.99
N PHE A 110 -1.51 3.27 -7.39
CA PHE A 110 -1.66 3.06 -5.95
C PHE A 110 -0.79 4.05 -5.15
N VAL A 111 0.49 4.19 -5.50
CA VAL A 111 1.40 5.15 -4.85
C VAL A 111 0.85 6.58 -4.91
N ARG A 112 0.33 7.00 -6.07
CA ARG A 112 -0.31 8.32 -6.20
C ARG A 112 -1.56 8.48 -5.34
N VAL A 113 -2.37 7.43 -5.19
CA VAL A 113 -3.54 7.45 -4.29
C VAL A 113 -3.07 7.58 -2.84
N LEU A 114 -2.03 6.86 -2.46
CA LEU A 114 -1.43 6.92 -1.12
C LEU A 114 -0.88 8.33 -0.82
N ASP A 115 -0.09 8.92 -1.72
CA ASP A 115 0.43 10.30 -1.61
C ASP A 115 -0.72 11.30 -1.36
N ILE A 116 -1.84 11.17 -2.08
CA ILE A 116 -3.01 12.05 -1.93
C ILE A 116 -3.65 11.85 -0.55
N VAL A 117 -3.80 10.60 -0.11
CA VAL A 117 -4.39 10.26 1.20
C VAL A 117 -3.53 10.82 2.33
N GLU A 118 -2.21 10.69 2.25
CA GLU A 118 -1.26 11.25 3.21
C GLU A 118 -1.37 12.77 3.35
N VAL A 119 -1.53 13.50 2.24
CA VAL A 119 -1.74 14.95 2.25
C VAL A 119 -3.02 15.35 3.00
N PHE A 120 -4.07 14.52 2.93
CA PHE A 120 -5.30 14.76 3.67
C PHE A 120 -5.15 14.40 5.16
N LEU A 121 -4.52 13.26 5.46
CA LEU A 121 -4.36 12.73 6.81
C LEU A 121 -3.34 13.48 7.67
N LEU A 122 -2.21 13.92 7.10
CA LEU A 122 -1.07 14.41 7.88
C LEU A 122 -1.02 15.94 7.95
N PRO A 123 -0.49 16.52 9.05
CA PRO A 123 -0.12 17.94 9.07
C PRO A 123 0.93 18.24 8.00
N LYS A 124 0.95 19.48 7.50
CA LYS A 124 1.76 19.88 6.32
C LYS A 124 3.26 19.56 6.49
N ILE A 125 3.77 19.58 7.70
CA ILE A 125 5.18 19.32 8.02
C ILE A 125 5.53 17.85 7.73
N ILE A 126 4.75 16.92 8.30
CA ILE A 126 4.96 15.47 8.12
C ILE A 126 4.64 15.07 6.68
N ALA A 127 3.55 15.59 6.11
CA ALA A 127 3.14 15.28 4.74
C ALA A 127 4.24 15.61 3.71
N LYS A 128 5.06 16.65 3.94
CA LYS A 128 6.17 17.01 3.05
C LYS A 128 7.32 16.00 3.07
N LEU A 129 7.49 15.24 4.16
CA LEU A 129 8.49 14.19 4.28
C LEU A 129 8.01 12.90 3.61
N ALA A 130 6.71 12.62 3.73
CA ALA A 130 6.07 11.42 3.22
C ALA A 130 5.88 11.44 1.69
N VAL A 131 5.43 12.56 1.13
CA VAL A 131 5.11 12.65 -0.31
C VAL A 131 6.26 13.22 -1.13
N LYS A 132 6.49 12.66 -2.31
CA LYS A 132 7.49 13.17 -3.27
C LYS A 132 7.23 14.62 -3.69
N ARG A 133 5.96 15.00 -3.89
CA ARG A 133 5.57 16.36 -4.27
C ARG A 133 4.28 16.74 -3.58
N TYR A 134 4.37 17.75 -2.71
CA TYR A 134 3.18 18.33 -2.10
C TYR A 134 2.33 19.05 -3.17
N PRO A 135 1.02 18.78 -3.26
CA PRO A 135 0.16 19.43 -4.25
C PRO A 135 0.12 20.94 -4.03
N LYS A 136 0.17 21.70 -5.14
CA LYS A 136 0.17 23.16 -5.09
C LYS A 136 -1.23 23.68 -4.76
N TRP A 137 -1.32 24.91 -4.24
CA TRP A 137 -2.61 25.53 -3.89
C TRP A 137 -3.55 25.71 -5.10
N SER A 138 -2.98 25.80 -6.30
CA SER A 138 -3.72 25.78 -7.58
C SER A 138 -4.42 24.45 -7.87
N GLU A 139 -3.94 23.35 -7.28
CA GLU A 139 -4.45 21.99 -7.53
C GLU A 139 -5.46 21.57 -6.44
N ILE A 140 -5.40 22.17 -5.23
CA ILE A 140 -6.26 21.83 -4.09
C ILE A 140 -6.61 23.10 -3.29
N SER A 141 -7.90 23.46 -3.23
CA SER A 141 -8.36 24.57 -2.40
C SER A 141 -8.20 24.26 -0.90
N PRO A 142 -7.69 25.21 -0.07
CA PRO A 142 -7.46 25.00 1.36
C PRO A 142 -8.71 24.55 2.13
N LEU A 143 -9.86 25.13 1.78
CA LEU A 143 -11.16 24.79 2.37
C LEU A 143 -11.55 23.33 2.07
N ARG A 144 -11.40 22.89 0.80
CA ARG A 144 -11.69 21.51 0.41
C ARG A 144 -10.77 20.52 1.12
N LYS A 145 -9.52 20.91 1.38
CA LYS A 145 -8.59 20.09 2.15
C LYS A 145 -9.04 19.93 3.60
N PHE A 146 -9.41 21.02 4.27
CA PHE A 146 -9.87 20.97 5.66
C PHE A 146 -11.16 20.16 5.81
N VAL A 147 -12.16 20.43 4.96
CA VAL A 147 -13.44 19.68 4.97
C VAL A 147 -13.21 18.19 4.77
N LYS A 148 -12.41 17.81 3.75
CA LYS A 148 -12.11 16.38 3.51
C LYS A 148 -11.38 15.73 4.68
N ARG A 149 -10.46 16.44 5.33
CA ARG A 149 -9.77 15.94 6.53
C ARG A 149 -10.76 15.66 7.65
N VAL A 150 -11.65 16.61 7.95
CA VAL A 150 -12.69 16.44 8.98
C VAL A 150 -13.59 15.24 8.64
N VAL A 151 -14.06 15.14 7.40
CA VAL A 151 -14.91 14.02 6.95
C VAL A 151 -14.19 12.66 7.09
N ILE A 152 -12.89 12.60 6.75
CA ILE A 152 -12.10 11.38 6.89
C ILE A 152 -11.98 10.98 8.36
N TYR A 153 -11.65 11.90 9.26
CA TYR A 153 -11.55 11.60 10.69
C TYR A 153 -12.89 11.20 11.31
N LEU A 154 -13.98 11.88 10.93
CA LEU A 154 -15.32 11.52 11.37
C LEU A 154 -15.67 10.10 10.91
N ARG A 155 -15.46 9.76 9.63
CA ARG A 155 -15.71 8.41 9.13
C ARG A 155 -14.83 7.34 9.77
N ALA A 156 -13.57 7.66 10.08
CA ALA A 156 -12.68 6.73 10.76
C ALA A 156 -13.14 6.42 12.18
N TYR A 157 -13.75 7.39 12.88
CA TYR A 157 -14.29 7.20 14.23
C TYR A 157 -15.70 6.59 14.24
N THR A 158 -16.45 6.74 13.14
CA THR A 158 -17.84 6.24 13.02
C THR A 158 -17.89 4.85 12.36
N PHE A 159 -16.81 4.08 12.42
CA PHE A 159 -16.68 2.73 11.86
C PHE A 159 -16.67 1.66 12.95
#